data_AF-A0A6V8NML5-F1
#
_entry.id   AF-A0A6V8NML5-F1
#
_cell.length_a   1.000
_cell.length_b   1.000
_cell.length_c   1.000
_cell.angle_alpha   90.00
_cell.angle_beta   90.00
_cell.angle_gamma   90.00
#
_symmetry.space_group_name_H-M   'P 1'
#
loop_
_entity.id
_entity.type
_entity.pdbx_description
1 polymer ?
#
loop_
_entity_poly.entity_id
_entity_poly.type
_entity_poly.pdbx_seq_one_letter_code
_entity_poly.pdbx_strand_id
1 'polypeptide(L)' 'TPHVLMPLGLEATTTILEMYLSISPSHKTMSDYHMRVYSSPSFKIVPLYPPELIIQNEDTYSLKEYEKDFHKIGKFLEMS' A
#
# COMPACT_ATOMS: atom_id res chain seq x y z
N THR A 1 -14.73 -11.50 6.63
CA THR A 1 -13.92 -11.40 5.39
C THR A 1 -12.70 -10.58 5.74
N PRO A 2 -11.46 -11.01 5.47
CA PRO A 2 -10.31 -10.16 5.74
C PRO A 2 -10.42 -8.90 4.88
N HIS A 3 -10.69 -7.75 5.51
CA HIS A 3 -10.78 -6.48 4.81
C HIS A 3 -9.37 -5.99 4.50
N VAL A 4 -9.13 -5.49 3.29
CA VAL A 4 -7.86 -4.87 2.92
C VAL A 4 -8.08 -3.39 2.69
N LEU A 5 -7.28 -2.58 3.38
CA LEU A 5 -7.16 -1.14 3.17
C LEU A 5 -5.92 -0.88 2.32
N MET A 6 -6.10 -0.14 1.23
CA MET A 6 -5.02 0.22 0.31
C MET A 6 -4.82 1.73 0.29
N PRO A 7 -4.10 2.32 1.28
CA PRO A 7 -3.77 3.74 1.23
C PRO A 7 -2.90 4.04 0.02
N LEU A 8 -3.23 5.13 -0.66
CA LEU A 8 -2.52 5.60 -1.86
C LEU A 8 -1.64 6.79 -1.46
N GLY A 9 -0.33 6.61 -1.54
CA GLY A 9 0.66 7.63 -1.19
C GLY A 9 1.08 7.66 0.28
N LEU A 10 2.16 8.41 0.53
CA LEU A 10 2.86 8.41 1.81
C LEU A 10 1.98 8.96 2.94
N GLU A 11 1.33 10.10 2.71
CA GLU A 11 0.48 10.75 3.72
C GLU A 11 -0.64 9.83 4.20
N ALA A 12 -1.46 9.32 3.27
CA ALA A 12 -2.53 8.38 3.58
C ALA A 12 -2.01 7.13 4.30
N THR A 13 -0.84 6.64 3.89
CA THR A 13 -0.19 5.48 4.53
C THR A 13 0.18 5.78 5.98
N THR A 14 0.89 6.88 6.23
CA THR A 14 1.34 7.23 7.57
C THR A 14 0.17 7.52 8.50
N THR A 15 -0.87 8.22 8.01
CA THR A 15 -2.07 8.52 8.77
C THR A 15 -2.81 7.24 9.17
N ILE A 16 -3.03 6.31 8.23
CA ILE A 16 -3.73 5.05 8.54
C ILE A 16 -2.90 4.19 9.50
N LEU A 17 -1.59 4.07 9.30
CA LEU A 17 -0.72 3.29 10.18
C LEU A 17 -0.68 3.83 11.60
N GLU A 18 -0.65 5.16 11.75
CA GLU A 18 -0.69 5.80 13.06
C GLU A 18 -2.06 5.61 13.74
N MET A 19 -3.15 5.90 13.02
CA MET A 19 -4.50 5.83 13.58
C MET A 19 -4.95 4.42 13.98
N TYR A 20 -4.60 3.41 13.17
CA TYR A 20 -5.19 2.09 13.31
C TYR A 20 -4.23 1.03 13.85
N LEU A 21 -2.92 1.24 13.73
CA LEU A 21 -1.90 0.29 14.21
C LEU A 21 -0.92 0.90 15.22
N SER A 22 -1.08 2.18 15.59
CA SER A 22 -0.15 2.90 16.47
C SER A 22 1.30 2.84 15.99
N ILE A 23 1.51 2.73 14.67
CA ILE A 23 2.84 2.71 14.07
C ILE A 23 3.20 4.15 13.72
N SER A 24 4.06 4.76 14.53
CA SER A 24 4.55 6.11 14.25
C SER A 24 5.41 6.15 12.98
N PRO A 25 5.17 7.10 12.07
CA PRO A 25 6.03 7.30 10.92
C PRO A 25 7.40 7.82 11.35
N SER A 26 8.46 7.06 11.04
CA SER A 26 9.84 7.59 11.07
C SER A 26 10.18 8.20 9.70
N HIS A 27 11.31 8.91 9.56
CA HIS A 27 11.79 9.45 8.28
C HIS A 27 11.88 8.34 7.21
N LYS A 28 10.80 8.17 6.44
CA LYS A 28 10.60 7.09 5.49
C LYS A 28 9.89 7.64 4.26
N THR A 29 10.21 7.06 3.13
CA THR A 29 9.66 7.38 1.82
C THR A 29 8.58 6.37 1.43
N MET A 30 7.81 6.65 0.38
CA MET A 30 6.81 5.70 -0.10
C MET A 30 7.41 4.33 -0.47
N SER A 31 8.66 4.30 -0.94
CA SER A 31 9.38 3.06 -1.26
C SER A 31 9.56 2.13 -0.05
N ASP A 32 9.58 2.68 1.18
CA ASP A 32 9.74 1.88 2.41
C ASP A 32 8.44 1.19 2.83
N TYR A 33 7.30 1.67 2.33
CA TYR A 33 5.96 1.21 2.68
C TYR A 33 5.27 0.45 1.56
N HIS A 34 5.60 0.76 0.31
CA HIS A 34 4.92 0.22 -0.86
C HIS A 34 4.91 -1.31 -0.85
N MET A 35 3.72 -1.90 -1.04
CA MET A 35 3.47 -3.34 -1.05
C MET A 35 3.81 -4.09 0.25
N ARG A 36 4.17 -3.38 1.32
CA ARG A 36 4.37 -3.98 2.63
C ARG A 36 3.03 -4.30 3.28
N VAL A 37 2.94 -5.50 3.85
CA VAL A 37 1.73 -5.94 4.56
C VAL A 37 1.83 -5.59 6.04
N TYR A 38 0.84 -4.85 6.52
CA TYR A 38 0.62 -4.62 7.94
C TYR A 38 -0.68 -5.28 8.36
N SER A 39 -0.64 -6.09 9.42
CA SER A 39 -1.78 -6.91 9.82
C SER A 39 -2.36 -6.43 11.15
N SER A 40 -3.68 -6.34 11.23
CA SER A 40 -4.45 -6.34 12.46
C SER A 40 -5.31 -7.62 12.54
N PRO A 41 -5.95 -7.91 13.69
CA PRO A 41 -6.90 -9.02 13.79
C PRO A 41 -8.10 -8.91 12.82
N SER A 42 -8.45 -7.70 12.38
CA SER A 42 -9.68 -7.43 11.63
C SER A 42 -9.45 -7.07 10.17
N PHE A 43 -8.28 -6.56 9.82
CA PHE A 43 -7.96 -6.09 8.47
C PHE A 43 -6.45 -6.12 8.22
N LYS A 44 -6.09 -5.96 6.95
CA LYS A 44 -4.71 -5.75 6.53
C LYS A 44 -4.60 -4.38 5.84
N ILE A 45 -3.44 -3.74 5.97
CA ILE A 45 -3.11 -2.50 5.26
C ILE A 45 -1.99 -2.82 4.28
N VAL A 46 -2.18 -2.47 3.01
CA VAL A 46 -1.19 -2.62 1.94
C VAL A 46 -1.02 -1.28 1.23
N PRO A 47 0.00 -0.49 1.59
CA PRO A 47 0.26 0.80 0.97
C PRO A 47 0.66 0.70 -0.51
N LEU A 48 0.13 1.60 -1.34
CA LEU A 48 0.45 1.69 -2.76
C LEU A 48 0.95 3.09 -3.13
N TYR A 49 1.71 3.17 -4.22
CA TYR A 49 2.04 4.46 -4.81
C TYR A 49 0.76 5.20 -5.21
N PRO A 50 0.75 6.55 -5.15
CA PRO A 50 -0.39 7.32 -5.57
C PRO A 50 -0.56 7.21 -7.10
N PRO A 51 -1.79 7.10 -7.62
CA PRO A 51 -2.03 6.84 -9.04
C PRO A 51 -1.49 7.95 -9.95
N GLU A 52 -1.39 9.19 -9.45
CA GLU A 52 -0.84 10.34 -10.18
C GLU A 52 0.62 10.12 -10.58
N LEU A 53 1.41 9.40 -9.77
CA LEU A 53 2.82 9.09 -10.05
C LEU A 53 2.98 8.20 -11.29
N ILE A 54 1.97 7.38 -11.57
CA ILE A 54 1.93 6.43 -12.70
C ILE A 54 1.46 7.15 -13.97
N ILE A 55 0.47 8.03 -13.82
CA ILE A 55 -0.11 8.77 -14.93
C ILE A 55 0.86 9.81 -15.48
N GLN A 56 1.69 10.40 -14.61
CA GLN A 56 2.55 11.52 -14.95
C GLN A 56 4.00 11.12 -15.28
N ASN A 57 4.46 9.92 -14.90
CA ASN A 57 5.88 9.58 -14.98
C ASN A 57 6.13 8.06 -15.11
N GLU A 58 6.02 7.53 -16.33
CA GLU A 58 6.26 6.10 -16.63
C GLU A 58 7.69 5.65 -16.28
N ASP A 59 8.66 6.57 -16.21
CA ASP A 59 10.06 6.27 -15.90
C ASP A 59 10.30 5.90 -14.42
N THR A 60 9.37 6.27 -13.52
CA THR A 60 9.51 6.01 -12.07
C THR A 60 8.73 4.79 -11.62
N TYR A 61 7.51 4.62 -12.15
CA TYR A 61 6.68 3.44 -11.88
C TYR A 61 5.69 3.23 -13.02
N SER A 62 5.79 2.09 -13.70
CA SER A 62 4.96 1.83 -14.87
C SER A 62 3.56 1.35 -14.49
N LEU A 63 2.56 1.61 -15.35
CA LEU A 63 1.22 1.04 -15.20
C LEU A 63 1.25 -0.48 -15.07
N LYS A 64 2.12 -1.13 -15.85
CA LYS A 64 2.30 -2.59 -15.83
C LYS A 64 2.81 -3.11 -14.49
N GLU A 65 3.65 -2.36 -13.78
CA GLU A 65 4.08 -2.73 -12.43
C GLU A 65 2.96 -2.57 -11.42
N TYR A 66 2.19 -1.50 -11.54
CA TYR A 66 1.03 -1.27 -10.68
C TYR A 66 -0.06 -2.34 -10.85
N GLU A 67 -0.33 -2.78 -12.08
CA GLU A 67 -1.21 -3.93 -12.34
C GLU A 67 -0.69 -5.22 -11.70
N LYS A 68 0.63 -5.46 -11.75
CA LYS A 68 1.24 -6.61 -11.07
C LYS A 68 1.05 -6.55 -9.57
N ASP A 69 1.06 -5.36 -8.98
CA ASP A 69 0.83 -5.20 -7.54
C ASP A 69 -0.58 -5.55 -7.14
N PHE A 70 -1.59 -5.06 -7.88
CA PHE A 70 -2.97 -5.50 -7.67
C PHE A 70 -3.13 -7.01 -7.84
N HIS A 71 -2.45 -7.62 -8.82
CA HIS A 71 -2.49 -9.07 -8.99
C HIS A 71 -1.85 -9.82 -7.82
N LYS A 72 -0.72 -9.33 -7.27
CA LYS A 72 -0.10 -9.90 -6.06
C LYS A 72 -1.02 -9.77 -4.85
N ILE A 73 -1.67 -8.62 -4.66
CA ILE A 73 -2.64 -8.39 -3.58
C ILE A 73 -3.83 -9.33 -3.71
N GLY A 74 -4.37 -9.49 -4.92
CA GLY A 74 -5.47 -10.42 -5.20
C GLY A 74 -5.11 -11.86 -4.83
N LYS A 75 -3.95 -12.34 -5.28
CA LYS A 75 -3.45 -13.68 -4.90
C LYS A 75 -3.28 -13.84 -3.40
N PHE A 76 -2.75 -12.81 -2.73
CA PHE A 76 -2.58 -12.82 -1.29
C PHE A 76 -3.92 -12.91 -0.53
N LEU A 77 -4.99 -12.38 -1.12
CA LEU A 77 -6.35 -12.44 -0.57
C LEU A 77 -7.05 -13.78 -0.83
N GLU A 78 -6.79 -14.41 -1.97
CA GLU A 78 -7.32 -15.75 -2.27
C GLU A 78 -6.75 -16.84 -1.36
N MET A 79 -5.55 -16.63 -0.83
CA MET A 79 -4.84 -17.57 0.04
C MET A 79 -5.15 -17.41 1.54
N SER A 80 -5.90 -16.38 1.95
CA SER A 80 -6.13 -16.01 3.36
C SER A 80 -7.59 -16.09 3.78
#